data_AF-A0A517I910-F1
#
_entry.id   AF-A0A517I910-F1
#
_cell.length_a   1.000
_cell.length_b   1.000
_cell.length_c   1.000
_cell.angle_alpha   90.00
_cell.angle_beta   90.00
_cell.angle_gamma   90.00
#
_symmetry.space_group_name_H-M   'P 1'
#
loop_
_entity.id
_entity.type
_entity.pdbx_description
1 polymer ?
#
loop_
_entity_poly.entity_id
_entity_poly.type
_entity_poly.pdbx_seq_one_letter_code
_entity_poly.pdbx_strand_id
1 'polypeptide(L)'
;MKLLMNTSPYRLEQGYELGFGPIVFDTMAEVILAFRQPWQDILFSYTNWDRELDPHRENLIEDSVRGFHTDVIYDPNQAISLRVKEVLLHHYAPGSDPRANQALMDQMLARFREVPLDELDEELLRKIGTAVHGMNSFYTLEDRDEATQTFINSRLVETTNSTWLYPFERPVDLKNQLWYRANTKEEILQSFELTHWMFACVIVNRSTRVEDYSYLLDYTEEHGDEHDGMVLYISSKSPELFKDAVLPQLQVLLGDKLEIIK
;
A
#
# COMPACT_ATOMS: atom_id res chain seq x y z
N MET A 1 -0.14 -19.90 13.42
CA MET A 1 -1.19 -18.93 13.06
C MET A 1 -2.36 -19.17 13.98
N LYS A 2 -3.07 -18.10 14.37
CA LYS A 2 -4.15 -18.19 15.36
C LYS A 2 -5.41 -17.54 14.81
N LEU A 3 -6.48 -18.31 14.67
CA LEU A 3 -7.80 -17.82 14.29
C LEU A 3 -8.64 -17.57 15.53
N LEU A 4 -8.84 -16.30 15.86
CA LEU A 4 -9.73 -15.83 16.91
C LEU A 4 -11.14 -15.68 16.34
N MET A 5 -12.03 -16.59 16.76
CA MET A 5 -13.45 -16.57 16.38
C MET A 5 -14.35 -15.90 17.43
N ASN A 6 -13.78 -15.50 18.56
CA ASN A 6 -14.46 -14.79 19.65
C ASN A 6 -14.43 -13.27 19.51
N THR A 7 -13.88 -12.74 18.41
CA THR A 7 -13.82 -11.30 18.10
C THR A 7 -14.80 -10.94 16.97
N SER A 8 -15.09 -9.65 16.80
CA SER A 8 -15.84 -9.15 15.64
C SER A 8 -15.15 -7.88 15.13
N PRO A 9 -14.53 -7.89 13.94
CA PRO A 9 -14.37 -9.03 13.01
C PRO A 9 -13.55 -10.21 13.57
N TYR A 10 -13.63 -11.38 12.92
CA TYR A 10 -12.72 -12.50 13.23
C TYR A 10 -11.29 -12.12 12.84
N ARG A 11 -10.30 -12.68 13.53
CA ARG A 11 -8.89 -12.34 13.32
C ARG A 11 -8.07 -13.59 13.05
N LEU A 12 -7.33 -13.62 11.95
CA LEU A 12 -6.29 -14.62 11.72
C LEU A 12 -4.92 -13.96 11.91
N GLU A 13 -4.31 -14.23 13.06
CA GLU A 13 -3.04 -13.64 13.49
C GLU A 13 -1.84 -14.49 13.04
N GLN A 14 -0.80 -13.80 12.57
CA GLN A 14 0.47 -14.35 12.11
C GLN A 14 1.61 -13.51 12.70
N GLY A 15 2.56 -14.13 13.40
CA GLY A 15 3.77 -13.41 13.82
C GLY A 15 4.56 -12.91 12.61
N TYR A 16 5.36 -11.85 12.77
CA TYR A 16 6.13 -11.23 11.67
C TYR A 16 6.89 -12.22 10.79
N GLU A 17 7.59 -13.17 11.40
CA GLU A 17 8.38 -14.19 10.70
C GLU A 17 7.56 -15.03 9.72
N LEU A 18 6.26 -15.14 9.96
CA LEU A 18 5.32 -15.95 9.19
C LEU A 18 4.33 -15.12 8.37
N GLY A 19 4.22 -13.82 8.65
CA GLY A 19 3.23 -12.92 8.08
C GLY A 19 3.80 -11.87 7.13
N PHE A 20 5.08 -11.52 7.25
CA PHE A 20 5.65 -10.34 6.60
C PHE A 20 6.35 -10.64 5.27
N GLY A 21 5.99 -9.89 4.23
CA GLY A 21 6.69 -9.87 2.94
C GLY A 21 6.38 -11.04 1.99
N PRO A 22 7.16 -11.20 0.89
CA PRO A 22 6.84 -12.10 -0.23
C PRO A 22 6.69 -13.58 0.14
N ILE A 23 7.29 -14.02 1.25
CA ILE A 23 7.25 -15.42 1.69
C ILE A 23 5.83 -15.92 1.98
N VAL A 24 4.89 -15.02 2.27
CA VAL A 24 3.51 -15.38 2.63
C VAL A 24 2.52 -15.35 1.46
N PHE A 25 2.92 -14.79 0.32
CA PHE A 25 2.01 -14.47 -0.78
C PHE A 25 1.26 -15.71 -1.26
N ASP A 26 1.97 -16.83 -1.44
CA ASP A 26 1.38 -18.08 -1.92
C ASP A 26 0.30 -18.59 -0.95
N THR A 27 0.62 -18.61 0.35
CA THR A 27 -0.32 -19.06 1.38
C THR A 27 -1.52 -18.12 1.48
N MET A 28 -1.28 -16.81 1.43
CA MET A 28 -2.34 -15.81 1.53
C MET A 28 -3.29 -15.85 0.33
N ALA A 29 -2.77 -16.09 -0.88
CA ALA A 29 -3.58 -16.27 -2.07
C ALA A 29 -4.53 -17.48 -1.92
N GLU A 30 -4.03 -18.61 -1.41
CA GLU A 30 -4.86 -19.79 -1.12
C GLU A 30 -5.90 -19.51 -0.01
N VAL A 31 -5.50 -18.79 1.04
CA VAL A 31 -6.41 -18.37 2.12
C VAL A 31 -7.56 -17.55 1.55
N ILE A 32 -7.29 -16.55 0.70
CA ILE A 32 -8.34 -15.74 0.04
C ILE A 32 -9.25 -16.61 -0.83
N LEU A 33 -8.67 -17.52 -1.61
CA LEU A 33 -9.45 -18.42 -2.48
C LEU A 33 -10.41 -19.32 -1.69
N ALA A 34 -10.06 -19.73 -0.47
CA ALA A 34 -10.93 -20.52 0.40
C ALA A 34 -12.24 -19.81 0.78
N PHE A 35 -12.29 -18.48 0.72
CA PHE A 35 -13.52 -17.71 0.97
C PHE A 35 -14.47 -17.69 -0.23
N ARG A 36 -13.99 -17.99 -1.44
CA ARG A 36 -14.72 -17.71 -2.67
C ARG A 36 -15.45 -18.95 -3.21
N GLN A 37 -16.75 -18.79 -3.49
CA GLN A 37 -17.49 -19.76 -4.31
C GLN A 37 -17.30 -19.52 -5.82
N PRO A 38 -17.49 -20.53 -6.71
CA PRO A 38 -17.22 -20.38 -8.15
C PRO A 38 -17.99 -19.27 -8.89
N TRP A 39 -19.15 -18.85 -8.36
CA TRP A 39 -20.00 -17.80 -8.93
C TRP A 39 -19.73 -16.40 -8.34
N GLN A 40 -18.80 -16.29 -7.39
CA GLN A 40 -18.41 -15.03 -6.77
C GLN A 40 -17.17 -14.45 -7.45
N ASP A 41 -16.97 -13.15 -7.27
CA ASP A 41 -15.75 -12.45 -7.61
C ASP A 41 -14.99 -12.07 -6.33
N ILE A 42 -13.66 -12.09 -6.43
CA ILE A 42 -12.74 -11.46 -5.48
C ILE A 42 -12.38 -10.10 -6.07
N LEU A 43 -12.72 -9.02 -5.36
CA LEU A 43 -12.37 -7.67 -5.77
C LEU A 43 -11.36 -7.08 -4.79
N PHE A 44 -10.15 -6.80 -5.28
CA PHE A 44 -9.12 -6.10 -4.52
C PHE A 44 -9.37 -4.60 -4.57
N SER A 45 -9.03 -3.93 -3.48
CA SER A 45 -9.05 -2.47 -3.42
C SER A 45 -7.71 -1.90 -3.89
N TYR A 46 -7.76 -0.87 -4.73
CA TYR A 46 -6.69 0.11 -4.89
C TYR A 46 -7.22 1.48 -4.46
N THR A 47 -6.48 2.17 -3.61
CA THR A 47 -6.93 3.43 -3.04
C THR A 47 -6.27 4.62 -3.72
N ASN A 48 -7.09 5.58 -4.14
CA ASN A 48 -6.62 6.89 -4.57
C ASN A 48 -6.77 7.88 -3.42
N TRP A 49 -5.68 8.53 -3.08
CA TRP A 49 -5.57 9.54 -2.03
C TRP A 49 -5.49 10.94 -2.63
N ASP A 50 -6.04 11.92 -1.91
CA ASP A 50 -5.90 13.33 -2.22
C ASP A 50 -4.64 13.88 -1.55
N ARG A 51 -3.60 14.12 -2.36
CA ARG A 51 -2.29 14.62 -1.93
C ARG A 51 -2.38 15.93 -1.15
N GLU A 52 -3.35 16.80 -1.44
CA GLU A 52 -3.45 18.09 -0.78
C GLU A 52 -4.17 18.01 0.57
N LEU A 53 -4.84 16.89 0.86
CA LEU A 53 -5.54 16.65 2.13
C LEU A 53 -4.76 15.73 3.07
N ASP A 54 -3.62 15.18 2.63
CA ASP A 54 -2.77 14.30 3.43
C ASP A 54 -2.30 15.02 4.71
N PRO A 55 -2.74 14.57 5.90
CA PRO A 55 -2.44 15.23 7.16
C PRO A 55 -0.96 15.10 7.56
N HIS A 56 -0.23 14.17 6.95
CA HIS A 56 1.18 13.89 7.23
C HIS A 56 2.13 14.45 6.18
N ARG A 57 1.60 15.17 5.17
CA ARG A 57 2.38 15.67 4.02
C ARG A 57 3.67 16.40 4.40
N GLU A 58 3.62 17.31 5.37
CA GLU A 58 4.81 18.09 5.76
C GLU A 58 5.88 17.20 6.41
N ASN A 59 5.48 16.22 7.24
CA ASN A 59 6.41 15.24 7.82
C ASN A 59 7.02 14.36 6.72
N LEU A 60 6.21 13.90 5.76
CA LEU A 60 6.69 13.10 4.63
C LEU A 60 7.67 13.87 3.73
N ILE A 61 7.47 15.18 3.57
CA ILE A 61 8.41 16.07 2.87
C ILE A 61 9.74 16.16 3.62
N GLU A 62 9.70 16.30 4.95
CA GLU A 62 10.90 16.30 5.79
C GLU A 62 11.66 14.96 5.72
N ASP A 63 10.93 13.85 5.85
CA ASP A 63 11.51 12.51 5.74
C ASP A 63 12.09 12.25 4.35
N SER A 64 11.45 12.77 3.30
CA SER A 64 11.94 12.66 1.92
C SER A 64 13.27 13.39 1.71
N VAL A 65 13.42 14.62 2.22
CA VAL A 65 14.72 15.33 2.12
C VAL A 65 15.81 14.66 2.95
N ARG A 66 15.47 14.19 4.16
CA ARG A 66 16.39 13.44 5.04
C ARG A 66 16.84 12.13 4.39
N GLY A 67 15.90 11.38 3.81
CA GLY A 67 16.17 10.15 3.09
C GLY A 67 17.05 10.38 1.87
N PHE A 68 16.79 11.43 1.10
CA PHE A 68 17.61 11.77 -0.07
C PHE A 68 19.03 12.21 0.33
N HIS A 69 19.15 13.02 1.39
CA HIS A 69 20.44 13.48 1.92
C HIS A 69 21.32 12.31 2.38
N THR A 70 20.72 11.33 3.06
CA THR A 70 21.40 10.12 3.56
C THR A 70 21.57 9.01 2.52
N ASP A 71 21.21 9.27 1.25
CA ASP A 71 21.35 8.33 0.12
C ASP A 71 20.57 7.01 0.27
N VAL A 72 19.42 7.05 0.96
CA VAL A 72 18.52 5.87 1.12
C VAL A 72 17.36 5.85 0.12
N ILE A 73 17.21 6.88 -0.71
CA ILE A 73 16.18 6.94 -1.76
C ILE A 73 16.61 6.10 -2.95
N TYR A 74 15.74 5.17 -3.36
CA TYR A 74 15.94 4.35 -4.54
C TYR A 74 15.71 5.16 -5.83
N ASP A 75 16.79 5.56 -6.50
CA ASP A 75 16.76 6.37 -7.72
C ASP A 75 17.67 5.75 -8.83
N PRO A 76 17.34 4.56 -9.34
CA PRO A 76 18.21 3.82 -10.27
C PRO A 76 18.46 4.57 -11.59
N ASN A 77 17.51 5.41 -12.01
CA ASN A 77 17.57 6.18 -13.26
C ASN A 77 18.11 7.61 -13.04
N GLN A 78 18.50 7.97 -11.82
CA GLN A 78 18.98 9.30 -11.42
C GLN A 78 18.00 10.45 -11.72
N ALA A 79 16.70 10.17 -11.85
CA ALA A 79 15.70 11.17 -12.19
C ALA A 79 15.45 12.12 -11.02
N ILE A 80 15.36 11.57 -9.80
CA ILE A 80 15.21 12.36 -8.58
C ILE A 80 16.48 13.17 -8.34
N SER A 81 17.65 12.54 -8.49
CA SER A 81 18.96 13.15 -8.34
C SER A 81 19.15 14.32 -9.29
N LEU A 82 18.78 14.17 -10.56
CA LEU A 82 18.80 15.25 -11.54
C LEU A 82 17.89 16.39 -11.10
N ARG A 83 16.67 16.08 -10.64
CA ARG A 83 15.73 17.10 -10.18
C ARG A 83 16.26 17.88 -8.97
N VAL A 84 16.86 17.21 -8.00
CA VAL A 84 17.45 17.87 -6.83
C VAL A 84 18.63 18.75 -7.24
N LYS A 85 19.48 18.29 -8.15
CA LYS A 85 20.57 19.11 -8.71
C LYS A 85 20.03 20.39 -9.37
N GLU A 86 18.92 20.32 -10.09
CA GLU A 86 18.29 21.52 -10.69
C GLU A 86 17.78 22.49 -9.63
N VAL A 87 17.19 21.97 -8.54
CA VAL A 87 16.74 22.79 -7.41
C VAL A 87 17.93 23.50 -6.76
N LEU A 88 19.03 22.78 -6.52
CA LEU A 88 20.28 23.34 -5.98
C LEU A 88 20.86 24.44 -6.89
N LEU A 89 20.94 24.17 -8.21
CA LEU A 89 21.46 25.14 -9.17
C LEU A 89 20.61 26.41 -9.17
N HIS A 90 19.28 26.29 -9.25
CA HIS A 90 18.40 27.46 -9.28
C HIS A 90 18.36 28.23 -7.96
N HIS A 91 18.63 27.57 -6.82
CA HIS A 91 18.75 28.23 -5.54
C HIS A 91 20.03 29.08 -5.45
N TYR A 92 21.19 28.51 -5.80
CA TYR A 92 22.48 29.20 -5.66
C TYR A 92 22.88 30.06 -6.86
N ALA A 93 22.34 29.78 -8.06
CA ALA A 93 22.63 30.52 -9.29
C ALA A 93 21.34 30.69 -10.15
N PRO A 94 20.38 31.52 -9.71
CA PRO A 94 19.12 31.72 -10.41
C PRO A 94 19.31 32.11 -11.89
N GLY A 95 18.55 31.47 -12.79
CA GLY A 95 18.61 31.73 -14.24
C GLY A 95 19.69 30.96 -15.01
N SER A 96 20.51 30.16 -14.33
CA SER A 96 21.48 29.27 -14.97
C SER A 96 20.76 28.13 -15.70
N ASP A 97 21.23 27.78 -16.91
CA ASP A 97 20.72 26.62 -17.65
C ASP A 97 21.29 25.30 -17.06
N PRO A 98 20.47 24.37 -16.56
CA PRO A 98 20.94 23.08 -16.08
C PRO A 98 21.77 22.30 -17.10
N ARG A 99 21.43 22.39 -18.39
CA ARG A 99 22.14 21.63 -19.45
C ARG A 99 23.57 22.11 -19.65
N ALA A 100 23.84 23.39 -19.40
CA ALA A 100 25.16 23.98 -19.51
C ALA A 100 25.99 23.83 -18.22
N ASN A 101 25.39 23.43 -17.09
CA ASN A 101 26.00 23.51 -15.76
C ASN A 101 26.07 22.15 -15.02
N GLN A 102 26.16 21.03 -15.75
CA GLN A 102 26.18 19.68 -15.17
C GLN A 102 27.29 19.48 -14.12
N ALA A 103 28.52 19.91 -14.40
CA ALA A 103 29.62 19.78 -13.44
C ALA A 103 29.41 20.59 -12.16
N LEU A 104 28.80 21.77 -12.27
CA LEU A 104 28.47 22.60 -11.10
C LEU A 104 27.35 21.95 -10.27
N MET A 105 26.33 21.41 -10.95
CA MET A 105 25.25 20.65 -10.34
C MET A 105 25.76 19.43 -9.55
N ASP A 106 26.71 18.69 -10.09
CA ASP A 106 27.34 17.56 -9.40
C ASP A 106 28.11 17.99 -8.14
N GLN A 107 28.87 19.09 -8.24
CA GLN A 107 29.57 19.67 -7.10
C GLN A 107 28.61 20.14 -6.01
N MET A 108 27.50 20.79 -6.39
CA MET A 108 26.48 21.23 -5.45
C MET A 108 25.81 20.06 -4.74
N LEU A 109 25.51 18.97 -5.45
CA LEU A 109 24.93 17.77 -4.85
C LEU A 109 25.90 17.10 -3.88
N ALA A 110 27.18 16.98 -4.24
CA ALA A 110 28.20 16.43 -3.35
C ALA A 110 28.29 17.24 -2.05
N ARG A 111 28.35 18.57 -2.16
CA ARG A 111 28.35 19.47 -1.00
C ARG A 111 27.08 19.33 -0.17
N PHE A 112 25.90 19.25 -0.80
CA PHE A 112 24.63 19.06 -0.10
C PHE A 112 24.66 17.79 0.78
N ARG A 113 25.26 16.70 0.31
CA ARG A 113 25.39 15.44 1.07
C ARG A 113 26.43 15.50 2.20
N GLU A 114 27.46 16.35 2.07
CA GLU A 114 28.52 16.48 3.07
C GLU A 114 28.14 17.41 4.23
N VAL A 115 27.33 18.44 3.97
CA VAL A 115 26.93 19.43 4.98
C VAL A 115 25.83 18.85 5.88
N PRO A 116 25.92 19.01 7.22
CA PRO A 116 24.85 18.63 8.13
C PRO A 116 23.51 19.28 7.76
N LEU A 117 22.42 18.51 7.84
CA LEU A 117 21.08 18.96 7.44
C LEU A 117 20.62 20.23 8.17
N ASP A 118 20.97 20.39 9.44
CA ASP A 118 20.63 21.54 10.29
C ASP A 118 21.43 22.81 9.96
N GLU A 119 22.49 22.71 9.15
CA GLU A 119 23.26 23.84 8.64
C GLU A 119 22.77 24.33 7.26
N LEU A 120 21.84 23.61 6.63
CA LEU A 120 21.28 23.95 5.33
C LEU A 120 20.08 24.89 5.45
N ASP A 121 19.85 25.69 4.40
CA ASP A 121 18.73 26.62 4.33
C ASP A 121 17.38 25.88 4.36
N GLU A 122 16.49 26.26 5.28
CA GLU A 122 15.20 25.60 5.49
C GLU A 122 14.30 25.65 4.23
N GLU A 123 14.32 26.77 3.50
CA GLU A 123 13.53 26.92 2.28
C GLU A 123 14.05 26.00 1.16
N LEU A 124 15.37 25.86 1.03
CA LEU A 124 16.01 24.91 0.14
C LEU A 124 15.63 23.47 0.51
N LEU A 125 15.72 23.10 1.79
CA LEU A 125 15.34 21.77 2.26
C LEU A 125 13.88 21.45 1.93
N ARG A 126 12.97 22.40 2.15
CA ARG A 126 11.55 22.23 1.80
C ARG A 126 11.34 22.06 0.29
N LYS A 127 12.06 22.81 -0.55
CA LYS A 127 12.00 22.65 -2.03
C LYS A 127 12.51 21.29 -2.47
N ILE A 128 13.63 20.83 -1.90
CA ILE A 128 14.20 19.51 -2.19
C ILE A 128 13.23 18.41 -1.73
N GLY A 129 12.78 18.47 -0.48
CA GLY A 129 11.84 17.49 0.09
C GLY A 129 10.54 17.40 -0.71
N THR A 130 9.99 18.53 -1.13
CA THR A 130 8.80 18.57 -2.00
C THR A 130 9.05 17.89 -3.35
N ALA A 131 10.22 18.13 -3.96
CA ALA A 131 10.58 17.52 -5.24
C ALA A 131 10.81 16.01 -5.11
N VAL A 132 11.53 15.57 -4.08
CA VAL A 132 11.78 14.15 -3.79
C VAL A 132 10.47 13.43 -3.49
N HIS A 133 9.67 13.95 -2.56
CA HIS A 133 8.37 13.37 -2.20
C HIS A 133 7.45 13.25 -3.41
N GLY A 134 7.35 14.30 -4.22
CA GLY A 134 6.49 14.32 -5.41
C GLY A 134 6.89 13.33 -6.50
N MET A 135 8.15 12.87 -6.52
CA MET A 135 8.66 11.89 -7.49
C MET A 135 8.77 10.47 -6.92
N ASN A 136 8.72 10.31 -5.60
CA ASN A 136 8.90 9.03 -4.92
C ASN A 136 7.62 8.49 -4.25
N SER A 137 6.52 9.27 -4.28
CA SER A 137 5.27 8.91 -3.62
C SER A 137 4.14 8.69 -4.63
N PHE A 138 3.34 7.66 -4.40
CA PHE A 138 2.19 7.29 -5.22
C PHE A 138 0.91 7.58 -4.45
N TYR A 139 0.14 8.58 -4.89
CA TYR A 139 -1.14 8.94 -4.28
C TYR A 139 -2.32 8.33 -5.05
N THR A 140 -2.22 8.27 -6.37
CA THR A 140 -3.27 7.70 -7.22
C THR A 140 -2.74 6.63 -8.16
N LEU A 141 -3.65 5.96 -8.87
CA LEU A 141 -3.30 4.95 -9.86
C LEU A 141 -2.48 5.57 -11.00
N GLU A 142 -2.77 6.81 -11.38
CA GLU A 142 -2.06 7.53 -12.44
C GLU A 142 -0.59 7.82 -12.09
N ASP A 143 -0.23 7.81 -10.79
CA ASP A 143 1.17 7.95 -10.36
C ASP A 143 1.98 6.65 -10.58
N ARG A 144 1.33 5.48 -10.76
CA ARG A 144 2.00 4.18 -10.92
C ARG A 144 2.54 3.96 -12.33
N ASP A 145 3.36 2.94 -12.50
CA ASP A 145 3.82 2.52 -13.83
C ASP A 145 2.67 2.00 -14.73
N GLU A 146 2.90 2.01 -16.04
CA GLU A 146 1.89 1.64 -17.05
C GLU A 146 1.37 0.20 -16.88
N ALA A 147 2.21 -0.74 -16.40
CA ALA A 147 1.79 -2.12 -16.22
C ALA A 147 0.80 -2.24 -15.07
N THR A 148 1.07 -1.57 -13.95
CA THR A 148 0.15 -1.47 -12.81
C THR A 148 -1.18 -0.81 -13.21
N GLN A 149 -1.11 0.33 -13.92
CA GLN A 149 -2.29 1.03 -14.41
C GLN A 149 -3.14 0.14 -15.32
N THR A 150 -2.50 -0.54 -16.28
CA THR A 150 -3.17 -1.43 -17.22
C THR A 150 -3.83 -2.62 -16.51
N PHE A 151 -3.12 -3.23 -15.57
CA PHE A 151 -3.61 -4.38 -14.81
C PHE A 151 -4.90 -4.07 -14.06
N ILE A 152 -4.95 -2.95 -13.34
CA ILE A 152 -6.11 -2.51 -12.57
C ILE A 152 -7.25 -2.06 -13.50
N ASN A 153 -6.97 -1.16 -14.45
CA ASN A 153 -8.01 -0.60 -15.32
C ASN A 153 -8.70 -1.66 -16.17
N SER A 154 -7.98 -2.68 -16.66
CA SER A 154 -8.60 -3.76 -17.44
C SER A 154 -9.48 -4.69 -16.61
N ARG A 155 -9.42 -4.60 -15.27
CA ARG A 155 -10.12 -5.46 -14.31
C ARG A 155 -11.08 -4.68 -13.41
N LEU A 156 -11.18 -3.37 -13.59
CA LEU A 156 -12.01 -2.50 -12.76
C LEU A 156 -13.48 -2.93 -12.85
N VAL A 157 -14.10 -3.11 -11.69
CA VAL A 157 -15.51 -3.47 -11.55
C VAL A 157 -16.32 -2.29 -11.03
N GLU A 158 -15.81 -1.59 -10.02
CA GLU A 158 -16.51 -0.48 -9.39
C GLU A 158 -15.52 0.57 -8.86
N THR A 159 -15.91 1.84 -8.94
CA THR A 159 -15.24 2.94 -8.23
C THR A 159 -16.19 3.49 -7.18
N THR A 160 -15.73 3.53 -5.93
CA THR A 160 -16.52 4.06 -4.81
C THR A 160 -15.88 5.32 -4.26
N ASN A 161 -16.68 6.39 -4.15
CA ASN A 161 -16.21 7.68 -3.63
C ASN A 161 -16.57 7.86 -2.15
N SER A 162 -17.76 7.41 -1.75
CA SER A 162 -18.32 7.61 -0.41
C SER A 162 -18.47 6.31 0.39
N THR A 163 -18.51 5.17 -0.28
CA THR A 163 -18.67 3.87 0.39
C THR A 163 -17.37 3.52 1.13
N TRP A 164 -17.50 3.24 2.42
CA TRP A 164 -16.40 2.87 3.29
C TRP A 164 -16.80 1.62 4.07
N LEU A 165 -16.10 0.51 3.82
CA LEU A 165 -16.51 -0.81 4.30
C LEU A 165 -15.87 -1.22 5.63
N TYR A 166 -14.88 -0.44 6.09
CA TYR A 166 -14.07 -0.75 7.26
C TYR A 166 -14.73 -0.27 8.55
N PRO A 167 -14.42 -0.89 9.71
CA PRO A 167 -15.07 -0.55 10.97
C PRO A 167 -14.57 0.77 11.60
N PHE A 168 -13.51 1.36 11.06
CA PHE A 168 -12.94 2.63 11.52
C PHE A 168 -13.40 3.80 10.65
N GLU A 169 -13.08 5.03 11.07
CA GLU A 169 -13.49 6.24 10.35
C GLU A 169 -12.89 6.30 8.95
N ARG A 170 -13.70 6.78 7.99
CA ARG A 170 -13.24 7.01 6.61
C ARG A 170 -12.19 8.13 6.63
N PRO A 171 -10.98 7.91 6.10
CA PRO A 171 -9.97 8.95 6.03
C PRO A 171 -10.46 10.17 5.24
N VAL A 172 -10.06 11.36 5.68
CA VAL A 172 -10.48 12.64 5.09
C VAL A 172 -9.88 12.89 3.72
N ASP A 173 -8.67 12.37 3.51
CA ASP A 173 -7.86 12.43 2.30
C ASP A 173 -8.16 11.27 1.33
N LEU A 174 -9.04 10.34 1.68
CA LEU A 174 -9.51 9.34 0.75
C LEU A 174 -10.31 10.00 -0.39
N LYS A 175 -9.79 9.94 -1.62
CA LYS A 175 -10.50 10.43 -2.81
C LYS A 175 -11.51 9.40 -3.29
N ASN A 176 -11.06 8.19 -3.58
CA ASN A 176 -11.91 7.06 -3.96
C ASN A 176 -11.19 5.72 -3.81
N GLN A 177 -11.95 4.63 -3.88
CA GLN A 177 -11.44 3.26 -3.96
C GLN A 177 -11.86 2.62 -5.27
N LEU A 178 -10.89 2.02 -5.94
CA LEU A 178 -11.06 1.22 -7.14
C LEU A 178 -11.13 -0.25 -6.73
N TRP A 179 -12.21 -0.92 -7.11
CA TRP A 179 -12.42 -2.34 -6.85
C TRP A 179 -12.22 -3.12 -8.15
N TYR A 180 -11.15 -3.90 -8.22
CA TYR A 180 -10.77 -4.63 -9.44
C TYR A 180 -10.70 -6.14 -9.20
N ARG A 181 -11.07 -6.92 -10.21
CA ARG A 181 -11.22 -8.38 -10.10
C ARG A 181 -9.87 -9.09 -10.09
N ALA A 182 -9.67 -10.04 -9.17
CA ALA A 182 -8.55 -10.98 -9.15
C ALA A 182 -9.02 -12.37 -8.69
N ASN A 183 -9.51 -13.17 -9.64
CA ASN A 183 -10.21 -14.44 -9.38
C ASN A 183 -9.31 -15.68 -9.49
N THR A 184 -8.04 -15.56 -9.85
CA THR A 184 -7.12 -16.71 -9.82
C THR A 184 -5.99 -16.48 -8.85
N LYS A 185 -5.30 -17.55 -8.46
CA LYS A 185 -4.12 -17.45 -7.60
C LYS A 185 -3.08 -16.51 -8.22
N GLU A 186 -2.85 -16.64 -9.52
CA GLU A 186 -1.89 -15.81 -10.27
C GLU A 186 -2.30 -14.34 -10.26
N GLU A 187 -3.59 -14.03 -10.44
CA GLU A 187 -4.08 -12.65 -10.39
C GLU A 187 -3.98 -12.04 -8.98
N ILE A 188 -4.18 -12.86 -7.94
CA ILE A 188 -4.02 -12.44 -6.55
C ILE A 188 -2.54 -12.16 -6.24
N LEU A 189 -1.64 -13.06 -6.63
CA LEU A 189 -0.20 -12.87 -6.47
C LEU A 189 0.27 -11.61 -7.20
N GLN A 190 -0.18 -11.41 -8.44
CA GLN A 190 0.12 -10.21 -9.21
C GLN A 190 -0.43 -8.93 -8.54
N SER A 191 -1.57 -9.03 -7.83
CA SER A 191 -2.10 -7.91 -7.05
C SER A 191 -1.16 -7.52 -5.91
N PHE A 192 -0.63 -8.51 -5.16
CA PHE A 192 0.32 -8.25 -4.07
C PHE A 192 1.62 -7.59 -4.56
N GLU A 193 2.11 -8.01 -5.73
CA GLU A 193 3.33 -7.49 -6.33
C GLU A 193 3.19 -6.05 -6.85
N LEU A 194 2.06 -5.72 -7.47
CA LEU A 194 1.87 -4.44 -8.15
C LEU A 194 1.37 -3.31 -7.24
N THR A 195 0.54 -3.63 -6.25
CA THR A 195 -0.12 -2.59 -5.45
C THR A 195 0.52 -2.47 -4.08
N HIS A 196 0.34 -3.50 -3.27
CA HIS A 196 0.94 -3.69 -1.96
C HIS A 196 0.51 -5.08 -1.43
N TRP A 197 1.31 -5.68 -0.55
CA TRP A 197 1.02 -7.00 0.01
C TRP A 197 0.23 -6.98 1.32
N MET A 198 0.22 -5.85 2.04
CA MET A 198 -0.96 -5.45 2.84
C MET A 198 -2.06 -5.09 1.86
N PHE A 199 -3.23 -5.70 2.00
CA PHE A 199 -4.29 -5.59 1.01
C PHE A 199 -5.66 -5.58 1.68
N ALA A 200 -6.64 -5.08 0.95
CA ALA A 200 -8.04 -5.33 1.25
C ALA A 200 -8.79 -5.92 0.05
N CYS A 201 -9.49 -6.99 0.40
CA CYS A 201 -10.29 -7.95 -0.33
C CYS A 201 -11.81 -7.91 -0.13
N VAL A 202 -12.67 -7.81 -1.13
CA VAL A 202 -14.08 -8.22 -0.94
C VAL A 202 -14.45 -9.44 -1.77
N ILE A 203 -15.22 -10.34 -1.16
CA ILE A 203 -15.84 -11.49 -1.83
C ILE A 203 -17.30 -11.18 -2.03
N VAL A 204 -17.72 -11.11 -3.30
CA VAL A 204 -19.02 -10.57 -3.67
C VAL A 204 -19.66 -11.43 -4.77
N ASN A 205 -20.99 -11.50 -4.79
CA ASN A 205 -21.68 -12.16 -5.89
C ASN A 205 -21.44 -11.37 -7.19
N ARG A 206 -21.31 -12.07 -8.32
CA ARG A 206 -21.20 -11.38 -9.61
C ARG A 206 -22.38 -10.45 -9.82
N SER A 207 -22.09 -9.24 -10.33
CA SER A 207 -23.08 -8.21 -10.63
C SER A 207 -23.79 -7.59 -9.41
N THR A 208 -23.28 -7.79 -8.18
CA THR A 208 -23.72 -7.02 -7.02
C THR A 208 -22.69 -5.94 -6.67
N ARG A 209 -23.11 -4.94 -5.89
CA ARG A 209 -22.22 -3.87 -5.44
C ARG A 209 -21.21 -4.37 -4.42
N VAL A 210 -20.08 -3.69 -4.31
CA VAL A 210 -19.04 -4.02 -3.31
C VAL A 210 -19.57 -3.97 -1.88
N GLU A 211 -20.53 -3.09 -1.59
CA GLU A 211 -21.17 -2.97 -0.27
C GLU A 211 -22.00 -4.20 0.11
N ASP A 212 -22.38 -5.03 -0.86
CA ASP A 212 -23.12 -6.28 -0.67
C ASP A 212 -22.20 -7.50 -0.50
N TYR A 213 -20.95 -7.27 -0.09
CA TYR A 213 -19.97 -8.34 0.12
C TYR A 213 -20.48 -9.44 1.07
N SER A 214 -20.07 -10.67 0.79
CA SER A 214 -20.19 -11.81 1.70
C SER A 214 -19.06 -11.80 2.74
N TYR A 215 -17.85 -11.47 2.30
CA TYR A 215 -16.67 -11.29 3.15
C TYR A 215 -15.90 -10.03 2.77
N LEU A 216 -15.40 -9.31 3.76
CA LEU A 216 -14.35 -8.31 3.63
C LEU A 216 -13.12 -8.85 4.38
N LEU A 217 -12.01 -8.94 3.66
CA LEU A 217 -10.72 -9.43 4.10
C LEU A 217 -9.76 -8.25 4.12
N ASP A 218 -9.21 -7.91 5.27
CA ASP A 218 -8.30 -6.77 5.44
C ASP A 218 -7.02 -7.24 6.12
N TYR A 219 -5.93 -7.28 5.36
CA TYR A 219 -4.63 -7.79 5.81
C TYR A 219 -3.68 -6.64 6.09
N THR A 220 -3.35 -6.46 7.36
CA THR A 220 -2.59 -5.33 7.86
C THR A 220 -1.60 -5.73 8.95
N GLU A 221 -0.73 -4.80 9.29
CA GLU A 221 0.26 -4.89 10.37
C GLU A 221 -0.31 -4.28 11.66
N GLU A 222 -0.06 -4.93 12.79
CA GLU A 222 -0.34 -4.40 14.12
C GLU A 222 0.94 -4.33 14.95
N HIS A 223 1.09 -3.21 15.65
CA HIS A 223 2.18 -2.95 16.59
C HIS A 223 1.59 -2.69 17.98
N GLY A 224 1.97 -3.48 18.98
CA GLY A 224 1.48 -3.31 20.34
C GLY A 224 1.97 -4.37 21.30
N ASP A 225 1.79 -4.09 22.60
CA ASP A 225 2.25 -5.01 23.66
C ASP A 225 1.46 -6.34 23.69
N GLU A 226 0.18 -6.30 23.26
CA GLU A 226 -0.71 -7.47 23.26
C GLU A 226 -0.82 -8.14 21.88
N HIS A 227 -0.64 -7.37 20.81
CA HIS A 227 -0.73 -7.83 19.42
C HIS A 227 0.43 -7.25 18.63
N ASP A 228 1.27 -8.13 18.08
CA ASP A 228 2.45 -7.75 17.33
C ASP A 228 2.63 -8.71 16.14
N GLY A 229 2.59 -8.18 14.92
CA GLY A 229 2.70 -8.95 13.69
C GLY A 229 1.64 -8.61 12.64
N MET A 230 1.35 -9.58 11.78
CA MET A 230 0.38 -9.43 10.70
C MET A 230 -0.97 -10.05 11.10
N VAL A 231 -2.05 -9.40 10.70
CA VAL A 231 -3.41 -9.87 10.97
C VAL A 231 -4.26 -9.79 9.72
N LEU A 232 -5.01 -10.85 9.45
CA LEU A 232 -6.12 -10.83 8.51
C LEU A 232 -7.42 -10.66 9.29
N TYR A 233 -8.02 -9.49 9.17
CA TYR A 233 -9.36 -9.21 9.64
C TYR A 233 -10.39 -9.79 8.68
N ILE A 234 -11.32 -10.57 9.21
CA ILE A 234 -12.34 -11.28 8.46
C ILE A 234 -13.71 -10.78 8.91
N SER A 235 -14.26 -9.86 8.14
CA SER A 235 -15.62 -9.35 8.30
C SER A 235 -16.58 -10.20 7.50
N SER A 236 -17.62 -10.75 8.14
CA SER A 236 -18.65 -11.54 7.47
C SER A 236 -20.04 -11.03 7.81
N LYS A 237 -20.90 -10.89 6.81
CA LYS A 237 -22.34 -10.61 7.03
C LYS A 237 -23.11 -11.84 7.51
N SER A 238 -22.50 -13.03 7.47
CA SER A 238 -23.15 -14.29 7.84
C SER A 238 -22.15 -15.20 8.55
N PRO A 239 -21.96 -15.02 9.87
CA PRO A 239 -21.02 -15.80 10.68
C PRO A 239 -21.15 -17.32 10.52
N GLU A 240 -22.37 -17.83 10.35
CA GLU A 240 -22.61 -19.26 10.15
C GLU A 240 -22.07 -19.77 8.81
N LEU A 241 -22.14 -18.97 7.73
CA LEU A 241 -21.52 -19.35 6.44
C LEU A 241 -20.00 -19.46 6.55
N PHE A 242 -19.36 -18.63 7.38
CA PHE A 242 -17.92 -18.77 7.63
C PHE A 242 -17.62 -20.12 8.29
N LYS A 243 -18.35 -20.48 9.34
CA LYS A 243 -18.15 -21.74 10.08
C LYS A 243 -18.41 -22.97 9.22
N ASP A 244 -19.44 -22.92 8.38
CA ASP A 244 -19.89 -24.09 7.60
C ASP A 244 -19.09 -24.27 6.31
N ALA A 245 -18.69 -23.18 5.64
CA ALA A 245 -18.09 -23.25 4.31
C ALA A 245 -16.60 -22.90 4.29
N VAL A 246 -16.15 -21.91 5.06
CA VAL A 246 -14.77 -21.38 4.96
C VAL A 246 -13.85 -22.02 5.98
N LEU A 247 -14.27 -22.10 7.24
CA LEU A 247 -13.47 -22.66 8.32
C LEU A 247 -12.94 -24.08 8.02
N PRO A 248 -13.75 -25.03 7.48
CA PRO A 248 -13.25 -26.35 7.15
C PRO A 248 -12.16 -26.32 6.07
N GLN A 249 -12.27 -25.41 5.08
CA GLN A 249 -11.26 -25.25 4.05
C GLN A 249 -9.95 -24.70 4.63
N LEU A 250 -10.02 -23.71 5.52
CA LEU A 250 -8.86 -23.16 6.21
C LEU A 250 -8.16 -24.21 7.09
N GLN A 251 -8.93 -25.05 7.79
CA GLN A 251 -8.38 -26.17 8.57
C GLN A 251 -7.63 -27.18 7.71
N VAL A 252 -8.15 -27.50 6.52
CA VAL A 252 -7.46 -28.38 5.57
C VAL A 252 -6.19 -27.72 5.00
N LEU A 253 -6.29 -26.44 4.61
CA LEU A 253 -5.20 -25.70 3.99
C LEU A 253 -4.02 -25.48 4.94
N LEU A 254 -4.31 -25.06 6.18
CA LEU A 254 -3.30 -24.65 7.14
C LEU A 254 -2.91 -25.78 8.10
N GLY A 255 -3.75 -26.81 8.24
CA GLY A 255 -3.48 -28.00 9.05
C GLY A 255 -3.04 -27.65 10.47
N ASP A 256 -1.97 -28.30 10.92
CA ASP A 256 -1.39 -28.14 12.27
C ASP A 256 -0.82 -26.73 12.53
N LYS A 257 -0.69 -25.87 11.50
CA LYS A 257 -0.25 -24.48 11.67
C LYS A 257 -1.36 -23.56 12.18
N LEU A 258 -2.62 -23.99 12.13
CA LEU A 258 -3.79 -23.22 12.52
C LEU A 258 -4.30 -23.62 13.91
N GLU A 259 -4.12 -22.74 14.87
CA GLU A 259 -4.81 -22.80 16.16
C GLU A 259 -6.14 -22.05 16.07
N ILE A 260 -7.22 -22.63 16.59
CA ILE A 260 -8.56 -22.00 16.60
C ILE A 260 -8.96 -21.69 18.04
N ILE A 261 -9.23 -20.42 18.31
CA ILE A 261 -9.77 -19.94 19.58
C ILE A 261 -11.23 -19.56 19.38
N LYS A 262 -12.11 -20.13 20.20
CA LYS A 262 -13.57 -19.96 20.13
C LYS A 262 -14.12 -19.14 21.28
#